data_AF-A0A5M3MH89-F1
#
_entry.id   AF-A0A5M3MH89-F1
#
_cell.length_a   1.000
_cell.length_b   1.000
_cell.length_c   1.000
_cell.angle_alpha   90.00
_cell.angle_beta   90.00
_cell.angle_gamma   90.00
#
_symmetry.space_group_name_H-M   'P 1'
#
loop_
_entity.id
_entity.type
_entity.pdbx_description
1 polymer ?
#
loop_
_entity_poly.entity_id
_entity_poly.type
_entity_poly.pdbx_seq_one_letter_code
_entity_poly.pdbx_strand_id
1 'polypeptide(L)'
;MASTAVEDTPPLTHHLLSLSTPRPYAVATEHEFLESAGKLTLNADRLAFWLSQDRIYAAHAYPRFIGGLITKIPFESSGKDEEKNRRTLEMLSQALQGVMDEVRFFEGTAKAHGLNSEGWRERKATRDYTAEMARIASLGTLEEGLVFLWAMEKAYLDAWRYVRSLFQQPLTDVDETGKAIVELTTHWTNPGFVQFVESLASAVDECYAGKAKDGVAWKSAEELWARVVELEEMFWPNRGEETTGRL
;
A
#
# COMPACT_ATOMS: atom_id res chain seq x y z
N MET A 1 -8.89 40.84 24.11
CA MET A 1 -9.20 39.95 22.99
C MET A 1 -7.92 39.21 22.65
N ALA A 2 -7.81 37.94 23.05
CA ALA A 2 -6.65 37.13 22.72
C ALA A 2 -6.84 36.60 21.30
N SER A 3 -5.99 37.04 20.39
CA SER A 3 -5.85 36.43 19.06
C SER A 3 -5.35 35.01 19.28
N THR A 4 -6.22 34.02 19.14
CA THR A 4 -5.81 32.62 18.99
C THR A 4 -5.02 32.54 17.70
N ALA A 5 -3.69 32.42 17.82
CA ALA A 5 -2.85 32.02 16.71
C ALA A 5 -3.45 30.71 16.17
N VAL A 6 -3.77 30.68 14.89
CA VAL A 6 -4.05 29.43 14.19
C VAL A 6 -2.73 28.67 14.26
N GLU A 7 -2.63 27.68 15.16
CA GLU A 7 -1.51 26.75 15.12
C GLU A 7 -1.47 26.16 13.72
N ASP A 8 -0.34 26.37 13.04
CA ASP A 8 -0.10 25.88 11.70
C ASP A 8 -0.07 24.35 11.80
N THR A 9 -1.25 23.75 11.58
CA THR A 9 -1.46 22.32 11.78
C THR A 9 -0.69 21.61 10.66
N PRO A 10 0.28 20.74 10.98
CA PRO A 10 1.06 20.08 9.94
C PRO A 10 0.15 19.23 9.04
N PRO A 11 0.57 18.95 7.79
CA PRO A 11 -0.13 17.99 6.93
C PRO A 11 -0.34 16.66 7.69
N LEU A 12 -1.54 16.07 7.55
CA LEU A 12 -1.89 14.84 8.25
C LEU A 12 -0.89 13.73 7.91
N THR A 13 -0.55 13.57 6.64
CA THR A 13 0.35 12.51 6.18
C THR A 13 1.74 12.60 6.83
N HIS A 14 2.27 13.82 6.97
CA HIS A 14 3.52 14.08 7.68
C HIS A 14 3.40 13.74 9.17
N HIS A 15 2.29 14.10 9.80
CA HIS A 15 2.05 13.73 11.21
C HIS A 15 1.98 12.20 11.38
N LEU A 16 1.22 11.49 10.55
CA LEU A 16 1.08 10.03 10.62
C LEU A 16 2.45 9.32 10.54
N LEU A 17 3.30 9.74 9.60
CA LEU A 17 4.66 9.20 9.46
C LEU A 17 5.57 9.49 10.66
N SER A 18 5.26 10.53 11.45
CA SER A 18 6.02 10.87 12.66
C SER A 18 5.57 10.12 13.92
N LEU A 19 4.44 9.39 13.86
CA LEU A 19 3.87 8.72 15.01
C LEU A 19 4.61 7.43 15.37
N SER A 20 4.64 7.16 16.67
CA SER A 20 4.93 5.82 17.17
C SER A 20 3.65 4.98 17.17
N THR A 21 3.65 3.90 16.39
CA THR A 21 2.58 2.91 16.32
C THR A 21 2.91 1.70 17.20
N PRO A 22 1.92 0.86 17.61
CA PRO A 22 2.18 -0.33 18.42
C PRO A 22 3.19 -1.31 17.79
N ARG A 23 3.19 -1.39 16.46
CA ARG A 23 4.25 -2.03 15.65
C ARG A 23 5.09 -0.92 15.01
N PRO A 24 6.42 -0.90 15.13
CA PRO A 24 7.25 0.14 14.50
C PRO A 24 7.07 0.18 12.97
N TYR A 25 7.00 1.36 12.34
CA TYR A 25 6.85 1.43 10.89
C TYR A 25 7.97 0.69 10.13
N ALA A 26 9.20 0.72 10.65
CA ALA A 26 10.33 -0.01 10.08
C ALA A 26 10.10 -1.52 9.95
N VAL A 27 9.30 -2.17 10.82
CA VAL A 27 9.05 -3.62 10.66
C VAL A 27 8.11 -3.94 9.50
N ALA A 28 7.32 -2.95 9.04
CA ALA A 28 6.50 -3.07 7.84
C ALA A 28 7.30 -2.81 6.55
N THR A 29 8.34 -1.96 6.60
CA THR A 29 9.10 -1.54 5.40
C THR A 29 10.51 -2.11 5.29
N GLU A 30 11.03 -2.72 6.35
CA GLU A 30 12.38 -3.31 6.45
C GLU A 30 12.33 -4.76 6.96
N HIS A 31 11.21 -5.46 6.67
CA HIS A 31 11.00 -6.84 7.07
C HIS A 31 12.09 -7.79 6.51
N GLU A 32 12.35 -8.92 7.18
CA GLU A 32 13.36 -9.92 6.78
C GLU A 32 13.17 -10.42 5.33
N PHE A 33 11.92 -10.48 4.86
CA PHE A 33 11.58 -10.78 3.47
C PHE A 33 12.18 -9.74 2.51
N LEU A 34 11.98 -8.45 2.80
CA LEU A 34 12.48 -7.33 2.01
C LEU A 34 14.00 -7.23 2.08
N GLU A 35 14.59 -7.48 3.26
CA GLU A 35 16.05 -7.53 3.41
C GLU A 35 16.64 -8.66 2.55
N SER A 36 16.03 -9.85 2.57
CA SER A 36 16.45 -10.98 1.75
C SER A 36 16.30 -10.70 0.25
N ALA A 37 15.22 -9.99 -0.14
CA ALA A 37 14.99 -9.55 -1.51
C ALA A 37 16.06 -8.52 -1.95
N GLY A 38 16.33 -7.50 -1.13
CA GLY A 38 17.34 -6.48 -1.43
C GLY A 38 18.77 -7.03 -1.50
N LYS A 39 19.06 -8.09 -0.73
CA LYS A 39 20.32 -8.84 -0.81
C LYS A 39 20.35 -9.90 -1.93
N LEU A 40 19.24 -10.07 -2.66
CA LEU A 40 19.08 -11.09 -3.71
C LEU A 40 19.36 -12.52 -3.22
N THR A 41 18.95 -12.82 -1.98
CA THR A 41 19.10 -14.13 -1.33
C THR A 41 17.77 -14.85 -1.10
N LEU A 42 16.66 -14.20 -1.49
CA LEU A 42 15.32 -14.78 -1.39
C LEU A 42 15.18 -15.93 -2.37
N ASN A 43 14.64 -17.07 -1.92
CA ASN A 43 14.44 -18.23 -2.79
C ASN A 43 13.17 -18.07 -3.66
N ALA A 44 13.13 -18.79 -4.78
CA ALA A 44 12.05 -18.71 -5.76
C ALA A 44 10.67 -19.06 -5.17
N ASP A 45 10.59 -20.06 -4.30
CA ASP A 45 9.32 -20.49 -3.68
C ASP A 45 8.76 -19.45 -2.71
N ARG A 46 9.60 -18.79 -1.91
CA ARG A 46 9.19 -17.72 -0.99
C ARG A 46 8.75 -16.48 -1.75
N LEU A 47 9.43 -16.14 -2.86
CA LEU A 47 8.99 -15.07 -3.75
C LEU A 47 7.65 -15.41 -4.43
N ALA A 48 7.52 -16.63 -4.98
CA ALA A 48 6.28 -17.09 -5.61
C ALA A 48 5.12 -17.18 -4.60
N PHE A 49 5.40 -17.59 -3.37
CA PHE A 49 4.44 -17.64 -2.29
C PHE A 49 3.92 -16.24 -1.97
N TRP A 50 4.81 -15.26 -1.72
CA TRP A 50 4.40 -13.87 -1.54
C TRP A 50 3.58 -13.35 -2.74
N LEU A 51 4.04 -13.58 -3.97
CA LEU A 51 3.37 -13.10 -5.18
C LEU A 51 1.95 -13.67 -5.32
N SER A 52 1.74 -14.93 -4.89
CA SER A 52 0.40 -15.53 -4.87
C SER A 52 -0.56 -14.82 -3.90
N GLN A 53 -0.04 -14.33 -2.77
CA GLN A 53 -0.84 -13.61 -1.79
C GLN A 53 -1.12 -12.18 -2.26
N ASP A 54 -0.12 -11.53 -2.82
CA ASP A 54 -0.23 -10.18 -3.39
C ASP A 54 -1.19 -10.13 -4.58
N ARG A 55 -1.24 -11.21 -5.37
CA ARG A 55 -2.27 -11.38 -6.40
C ARG A 55 -3.70 -11.42 -5.82
N ILE A 56 -3.94 -12.07 -4.69
CA ILE A 56 -5.28 -12.10 -4.06
C ILE A 56 -5.66 -10.69 -3.61
N TYR A 57 -4.72 -9.99 -2.98
CA TYR A 57 -4.87 -8.60 -2.58
C TYR A 57 -5.22 -7.71 -3.78
N ALA A 58 -4.41 -7.74 -4.84
CA ALA A 58 -4.49 -6.86 -6.01
C ALA A 58 -5.67 -7.20 -6.93
N ALA A 59 -5.88 -8.49 -7.25
CA ALA A 59 -6.90 -8.91 -8.22
C ALA A 59 -8.31 -9.01 -7.62
N HIS A 60 -8.43 -9.13 -6.29
CA HIS A 60 -9.72 -9.39 -5.66
C HIS A 60 -10.12 -8.32 -4.63
N ALA A 61 -9.29 -8.04 -3.64
CA ALA A 61 -9.69 -7.15 -2.56
C ALA A 61 -9.63 -5.67 -2.95
N TYR A 62 -8.53 -5.26 -3.57
CA TYR A 62 -8.28 -3.87 -3.94
C TYR A 62 -9.37 -3.29 -4.88
N PRO A 63 -9.81 -3.97 -5.96
CA PRO A 63 -10.84 -3.44 -6.85
C PRO A 63 -12.19 -3.23 -6.14
N ARG A 64 -12.52 -4.12 -5.19
CA ARG A 64 -13.74 -4.01 -4.38
C ARG A 64 -13.64 -2.86 -3.38
N PHE A 65 -12.47 -2.69 -2.78
CA PHE A 65 -12.18 -1.56 -1.89
C PHE A 65 -12.34 -0.22 -2.62
N ILE A 66 -11.65 -0.05 -3.75
CA ILE A 66 -11.75 1.17 -4.56
C ILE A 66 -13.18 1.41 -5.05
N GLY A 67 -13.87 0.36 -5.54
CA GLY A 67 -15.28 0.48 -5.92
C GLY A 67 -16.16 0.97 -4.78
N GLY A 68 -15.92 0.47 -3.56
CA GLY A 68 -16.60 0.93 -2.34
C GLY A 68 -16.31 2.39 -2.00
N LEU A 69 -15.10 2.88 -2.24
CA LEU A 69 -14.75 4.29 -2.08
C LEU A 69 -15.43 5.17 -3.13
N ILE A 70 -15.47 4.73 -4.39
CA ILE A 70 -16.17 5.45 -5.47
C ILE A 70 -17.65 5.66 -5.10
N THR A 71 -18.30 4.68 -4.49
CA THR A 71 -19.70 4.82 -4.05
C THR A 71 -19.91 5.85 -2.92
N LYS A 72 -18.85 6.28 -2.23
CA LYS A 72 -18.88 7.26 -1.13
C LYS A 72 -18.63 8.69 -1.60
N ILE A 73 -18.29 8.90 -2.86
CA ILE A 73 -18.15 10.25 -3.42
C ILE A 73 -19.54 10.92 -3.34
N PRO A 74 -19.68 12.06 -2.63
CA PRO A 74 -20.95 12.75 -2.50
C PRO A 74 -21.55 13.13 -3.85
N PHE A 75 -22.87 13.07 -3.96
CA PHE A 75 -23.61 13.64 -5.08
C PHE A 75 -23.77 15.14 -4.85
N GLU A 76 -22.72 15.92 -5.13
CA GLU A 76 -22.77 17.38 -5.12
C GLU A 76 -22.49 17.92 -6.51
N SER A 77 -23.41 18.76 -7.01
CA SER A 77 -23.53 19.13 -8.42
C SER A 77 -23.27 20.61 -8.69
N SER A 78 -22.51 21.30 -7.84
CA SER A 78 -22.16 22.69 -8.10
C SER A 78 -20.88 23.15 -7.42
N GLY A 79 -20.08 23.92 -8.15
CA GLY A 79 -19.00 24.72 -7.61
C GLY A 79 -17.74 23.92 -7.29
N LYS A 80 -17.11 24.23 -6.15
CA LYS A 80 -15.82 23.65 -5.75
C LYS A 80 -15.92 22.18 -5.34
N ASP A 81 -17.06 21.77 -4.81
CA ASP A 81 -17.26 20.41 -4.31
C ASP A 81 -17.41 19.39 -5.44
N GLU A 82 -18.09 19.77 -6.54
CA GLU A 82 -18.16 18.95 -7.76
C GLU A 82 -16.76 18.70 -8.36
N GLU A 83 -15.92 19.73 -8.39
CA GLU A 83 -14.54 19.62 -8.89
C GLU A 83 -13.68 18.73 -7.99
N LYS A 84 -13.84 18.81 -6.66
CA LYS A 84 -13.19 17.90 -5.72
C LYS A 84 -13.66 16.46 -5.91
N ASN A 85 -14.96 16.25 -6.10
CA ASN A 85 -15.54 14.92 -6.35
C ASN A 85 -15.02 14.32 -7.66
N ARG A 86 -14.91 15.13 -8.72
CA ARG A 86 -14.32 14.74 -10.01
C ARG A 86 -12.86 14.33 -9.85
N ARG A 87 -12.04 15.15 -9.18
CA ARG A 87 -10.62 14.83 -8.90
C ARG A 87 -10.48 13.52 -8.11
N THR A 88 -11.35 13.31 -7.12
CA THR A 88 -11.36 12.09 -6.31
C THR A 88 -11.72 10.86 -7.16
N LEU A 89 -12.75 10.97 -8.00
CA LEU A 89 -13.14 9.89 -8.93
C LEU A 89 -12.01 9.56 -9.90
N GLU A 90 -11.35 10.56 -10.48
CA GLU A 90 -10.21 10.38 -11.38
C GLU A 90 -9.05 9.65 -10.69
N MET A 91 -8.71 10.06 -9.47
CA MET A 91 -7.67 9.42 -8.66
C MET A 91 -8.00 7.95 -8.34
N LEU A 92 -9.22 7.67 -7.88
CA LEU A 92 -9.66 6.30 -7.58
C LEU A 92 -9.73 5.44 -8.86
N SER A 93 -10.11 6.03 -9.98
CA SER A 93 -10.12 5.34 -11.29
C SER A 93 -8.70 5.01 -11.75
N GLN A 94 -7.74 5.91 -11.53
CA GLN A 94 -6.32 5.67 -11.80
C GLN A 94 -5.76 4.56 -10.89
N ALA A 95 -6.12 4.55 -9.61
CA ALA A 95 -5.75 3.46 -8.69
C ALA A 95 -6.28 2.10 -9.17
N LEU A 96 -7.54 2.05 -9.63
CA LEU A 96 -8.15 0.84 -10.17
C LEU A 96 -7.46 0.38 -11.47
N GLN A 97 -7.12 1.30 -12.36
CA GLN A 97 -6.38 0.99 -13.58
C GLN A 97 -4.97 0.48 -13.25
N GLY A 98 -4.29 1.15 -12.32
CA GLY A 98 -2.95 0.77 -11.84
C GLY A 98 -2.92 -0.67 -11.34
N VAL A 99 -3.82 -1.04 -10.43
CA VAL A 99 -3.85 -2.41 -9.89
C VAL A 99 -4.20 -3.46 -10.96
N MET A 100 -5.03 -3.12 -11.96
CA MET A 100 -5.32 -4.03 -13.07
C MET A 100 -4.09 -4.29 -13.95
N ASP A 101 -3.28 -3.26 -14.19
CA ASP A 101 -2.04 -3.38 -14.95
C ASP A 101 -0.97 -4.12 -14.14
N GLU A 102 -0.93 -3.90 -12.83
CA GLU A 102 -0.07 -4.60 -11.87
C GLU A 102 -0.36 -6.11 -11.82
N VAL A 103 -1.62 -6.53 -11.81
CA VAL A 103 -1.98 -7.96 -11.88
C VAL A 103 -1.44 -8.62 -13.15
N ARG A 104 -1.50 -7.91 -14.29
CA ARG A 104 -0.93 -8.42 -15.57
C ARG A 104 0.58 -8.48 -15.50
N PHE A 105 1.20 -7.47 -14.88
CA PHE A 105 2.63 -7.43 -14.64
C PHE A 105 3.07 -8.64 -13.79
N PHE A 106 2.38 -8.97 -12.70
CA PHE A 106 2.69 -10.15 -11.87
C PHE A 106 2.66 -11.45 -12.66
N GLU A 107 1.62 -11.66 -13.46
CA GLU A 107 1.49 -12.85 -14.29
C GLU A 107 2.63 -12.93 -15.33
N GLY A 108 3.01 -11.79 -15.90
CA GLY A 108 4.14 -11.66 -16.82
C GLY A 108 5.47 -12.01 -16.17
N THR A 109 5.81 -11.37 -15.05
CA THR A 109 7.05 -11.57 -14.30
C THR A 109 7.15 -13.00 -13.78
N ALA A 110 6.06 -13.55 -13.22
CA ALA A 110 6.03 -14.93 -12.74
C ALA A 110 6.35 -15.93 -13.85
N LYS A 111 5.73 -15.75 -15.02
CA LYS A 111 5.97 -16.61 -16.19
C LYS A 111 7.38 -16.43 -16.74
N ALA A 112 7.89 -15.20 -16.81
CA ALA A 112 9.21 -14.90 -17.36
C ALA A 112 10.35 -15.53 -16.54
N HIS A 113 10.20 -15.57 -15.20
CA HIS A 113 11.23 -16.05 -14.28
C HIS A 113 10.93 -17.41 -13.65
N GLY A 114 9.91 -18.11 -14.12
CA GLY A 114 9.58 -19.46 -13.65
C GLY A 114 9.06 -19.52 -12.21
N LEU A 115 8.44 -18.45 -11.70
CA LEU A 115 7.83 -18.42 -10.37
C LEU A 115 6.47 -19.14 -10.42
N ASN A 116 6.36 -20.25 -9.69
CA ASN A 116 5.10 -20.99 -9.61
C ASN A 116 4.17 -20.38 -8.55
N SER A 117 3.36 -19.39 -8.95
CA SER A 117 2.39 -18.66 -8.11
C SER A 117 1.04 -19.38 -7.92
N GLU A 118 0.87 -20.58 -8.46
CA GLU A 118 -0.36 -21.38 -8.34
C GLU A 118 -0.27 -22.41 -7.20
N GLY A 119 -1.41 -22.81 -6.67
CA GLY A 119 -1.48 -23.89 -5.66
C GLY A 119 -1.00 -23.48 -4.26
N TRP A 120 -1.04 -22.18 -3.93
CA TRP A 120 -0.75 -21.68 -2.59
C TRP A 120 -2.02 -21.44 -1.79
N ARG A 121 -2.01 -21.82 -0.52
CA ARG A 121 -3.08 -21.54 0.43
C ARG A 121 -3.04 -20.06 0.80
N GLU A 122 -4.22 -19.46 0.88
CA GLU A 122 -4.37 -18.09 1.38
C GLU A 122 -3.90 -18.00 2.85
N ARG A 123 -2.99 -17.06 3.12
CA ARG A 123 -2.45 -16.80 4.45
C ARG A 123 -3.48 -16.09 5.34
N LYS A 124 -3.31 -16.26 6.65
CA LYS A 124 -4.08 -15.50 7.64
C LYS A 124 -3.89 -13.99 7.44
N ALA A 125 -2.64 -13.55 7.24
CA ALA A 125 -2.32 -12.14 7.01
C ALA A 125 -3.06 -11.57 5.78
N THR A 126 -3.12 -12.33 4.68
CA THR A 126 -3.88 -11.94 3.48
C THR A 126 -5.36 -11.82 3.76
N ARG A 127 -5.98 -12.79 4.45
CA ARG A 127 -7.40 -12.68 4.87
C ARG A 127 -7.65 -11.49 5.78
N ASP A 128 -6.77 -11.21 6.73
CA ASP A 128 -6.92 -10.09 7.65
C ASP A 128 -6.85 -8.75 6.91
N TYR A 129 -5.94 -8.63 5.93
CA TYR A 129 -5.81 -7.44 5.09
C TYR A 129 -7.06 -7.25 4.22
N THR A 130 -7.48 -8.30 3.50
CA THR A 130 -8.65 -8.22 2.63
C THR A 130 -9.96 -7.99 3.41
N ALA A 131 -10.05 -8.50 4.65
CA ALA A 131 -11.15 -8.21 5.56
C ALA A 131 -11.16 -6.74 5.99
N GLU A 132 -9.99 -6.15 6.30
CA GLU A 132 -9.91 -4.73 6.66
C GLU A 132 -10.28 -3.83 5.48
N MET A 133 -9.82 -4.15 4.27
CA MET A 133 -10.27 -3.49 3.04
C MET A 133 -11.79 -3.52 2.90
N ALA A 134 -12.40 -4.69 3.07
CA ALA A 134 -13.85 -4.83 3.00
C ALA A 134 -14.56 -4.02 4.10
N ARG A 135 -13.99 -3.99 5.31
CA ARG A 135 -14.51 -3.22 6.44
C ARG A 135 -14.49 -1.72 6.16
N ILE A 136 -13.35 -1.17 5.73
CA ILE A 136 -13.24 0.26 5.37
C ILE A 136 -14.15 0.59 4.20
N ALA A 137 -14.16 -0.23 3.15
CA ALA A 137 -15.03 -0.05 2.00
C ALA A 137 -16.52 -0.05 2.37
N SER A 138 -16.93 -0.77 3.42
CA SER A 138 -18.34 -0.90 3.81
C SER A 138 -18.77 0.12 4.86
N LEU A 139 -17.91 0.36 5.85
CA LEU A 139 -18.26 1.08 7.09
C LEU A 139 -17.50 2.40 7.27
N GLY A 140 -16.36 2.59 6.59
CA GLY A 140 -15.54 3.79 6.72
C GLY A 140 -16.09 4.97 5.93
N THR A 141 -15.65 6.18 6.27
CA THR A 141 -15.91 7.38 5.46
C THR A 141 -15.02 7.40 4.20
N LEU A 142 -15.31 8.33 3.27
CA LEU A 142 -14.42 8.54 2.13
C LEU A 142 -13.02 8.98 2.58
N GLU A 143 -12.92 9.87 3.58
CA GLU A 143 -11.62 10.33 4.07
C GLU A 143 -10.83 9.22 4.78
N GLU A 144 -11.50 8.36 5.55
CA GLU A 144 -10.87 7.18 6.14
C GLU A 144 -10.37 6.22 5.06
N GLY A 145 -11.15 6.03 4.00
CA GLY A 145 -10.76 5.26 2.82
C GLY A 145 -9.54 5.83 2.10
N LEU A 146 -9.47 7.16 1.94
CA LEU A 146 -8.32 7.82 1.31
C LEU A 146 -7.06 7.73 2.18
N VAL A 147 -7.18 7.83 3.51
CA VAL A 147 -6.07 7.61 4.44
C VAL A 147 -5.57 6.16 4.34
N PHE A 148 -6.49 5.19 4.35
CA PHE A 148 -6.14 3.77 4.23
C PHE A 148 -5.44 3.47 2.91
N LEU A 149 -5.98 3.98 1.79
CA LEU A 149 -5.39 3.85 0.46
C LEU A 149 -3.98 4.47 0.41
N TRP A 150 -3.83 5.73 0.84
CA TRP A 150 -2.53 6.38 0.88
C TRP A 150 -1.52 5.58 1.73
N ALA A 151 -1.93 5.11 2.91
CA ALA A 151 -1.06 4.39 3.83
C ALA A 151 -0.55 3.06 3.25
N MET A 152 -1.43 2.29 2.58
CA MET A 152 -1.07 1.07 1.84
C MET A 152 0.02 1.37 0.82
N GLU A 153 -0.24 2.32 -0.09
CA GLU A 153 0.65 2.63 -1.20
C GLU A 153 1.98 3.23 -0.74
N LYS A 154 1.92 4.03 0.34
CA LYS A 154 3.10 4.62 0.96
C LYS A 154 4.00 3.56 1.61
N ALA A 155 3.42 2.64 2.37
CA ALA A 155 4.16 1.53 2.97
C ALA A 155 4.84 0.67 1.90
N TYR A 156 4.11 0.38 0.81
CA TYR A 156 4.62 -0.41 -0.30
C TYR A 156 5.76 0.29 -1.04
N LEU A 157 5.61 1.60 -1.35
CA LEU A 157 6.68 2.40 -1.95
C LEU A 157 7.95 2.40 -1.08
N ASP A 158 7.80 2.60 0.23
CA ASP A 158 8.94 2.65 1.15
C ASP A 158 9.61 1.28 1.30
N ALA A 159 8.84 0.19 1.36
CA ALA A 159 9.34 -1.18 1.36
C ALA A 159 10.21 -1.48 0.13
N TRP A 160 9.73 -1.14 -1.07
CA TRP A 160 10.48 -1.37 -2.30
C TRP A 160 11.65 -0.40 -2.48
N ARG A 161 11.57 0.82 -1.94
CA ARG A 161 12.73 1.72 -1.84
C ARG A 161 13.82 1.14 -0.93
N TYR A 162 13.43 0.52 0.18
CA TYR A 162 14.38 -0.18 1.06
C TYR A 162 15.05 -1.34 0.31
N VAL A 163 14.29 -2.21 -0.37
CA VAL A 163 14.85 -3.28 -1.23
C VAL A 163 15.87 -2.71 -2.22
N ARG A 164 15.50 -1.64 -2.95
CA ARG A 164 16.37 -0.97 -3.92
C ARG A 164 17.66 -0.45 -3.29
N SER A 165 17.59 0.07 -2.08
CA SER A 165 18.75 0.65 -1.37
C SER A 165 19.82 -0.39 -1.02
N LEU A 166 19.44 -1.67 -0.94
CA LEU A 166 20.33 -2.77 -0.58
C LEU A 166 21.04 -3.42 -1.78
N PHE A 167 20.64 -3.08 -3.01
CA PHE A 167 21.25 -3.63 -4.22
C PHE A 167 22.74 -3.29 -4.30
N GLN A 168 23.59 -4.33 -4.37
CA GLN A 168 25.03 -4.18 -4.60
C GLN A 168 25.30 -4.12 -6.10
N GLN A 169 25.90 -3.01 -6.55
CA GLN A 169 26.26 -2.83 -7.95
C GLN A 169 27.68 -3.34 -8.24
N PRO A 170 27.94 -3.89 -9.44
CA PRO A 170 26.97 -4.08 -10.53
C PRO A 170 26.05 -5.28 -10.28
N LEU A 171 24.78 -5.17 -10.70
CA LEU A 171 23.80 -6.27 -10.71
C LEU A 171 24.08 -7.30 -11.84
N THR A 172 25.33 -7.72 -11.98
CA THR A 172 25.76 -8.75 -12.93
C THR A 172 25.68 -10.13 -12.28
N ASP A 173 25.34 -11.16 -13.05
CA ASP A 173 25.26 -12.58 -12.60
C ASP A 173 24.16 -12.89 -11.56
N VAL A 174 23.04 -12.16 -11.62
CA VAL A 174 21.86 -12.45 -10.80
C VAL A 174 21.07 -13.62 -11.40
N ASP A 175 20.59 -14.53 -10.55
CA ASP A 175 19.72 -15.64 -10.98
C ASP A 175 18.31 -15.16 -11.40
N GLU A 176 17.45 -16.06 -11.87
CA GLU A 176 16.11 -15.69 -12.33
C GLU A 176 15.24 -15.09 -11.21
N THR A 177 15.42 -15.52 -9.95
CA THR A 177 14.66 -14.97 -8.82
C THR A 177 15.08 -13.54 -8.53
N GLY A 178 16.38 -13.27 -8.53
CA GLY A 178 16.89 -11.92 -8.34
C GLY A 178 16.58 -10.99 -9.52
N LYS A 179 16.53 -11.49 -10.77
CA LYS A 179 16.02 -10.71 -11.91
C LYS A 179 14.57 -10.29 -11.71
N ALA A 180 13.71 -11.22 -11.27
CA ALA A 180 12.33 -10.90 -10.93
C ALA A 180 12.25 -9.84 -9.83
N ILE A 181 13.07 -9.94 -8.78
CA ILE A 181 13.12 -8.94 -7.69
C ILE A 181 13.53 -7.56 -8.21
N VAL A 182 14.51 -7.49 -9.12
CA VAL A 182 14.93 -6.22 -9.74
C VAL A 182 13.79 -5.62 -10.57
N GLU A 183 13.07 -6.43 -11.33
CA GLU A 183 11.91 -6.00 -12.13
C GLU A 183 10.78 -5.47 -11.24
N LEU A 184 10.39 -6.24 -10.23
CA LEU A 184 9.42 -5.89 -9.20
C LEU A 184 9.79 -4.57 -8.50
N THR A 185 11.03 -4.46 -8.04
CA THR A 185 11.54 -3.24 -7.38
C THR A 185 11.50 -2.03 -8.32
N THR A 186 11.80 -2.22 -9.60
CA THR A 186 11.73 -1.16 -10.59
C THR A 186 10.29 -0.71 -10.81
N HIS A 187 9.34 -1.63 -10.84
CA HIS A 187 7.91 -1.33 -10.97
C HIS A 187 7.42 -0.42 -9.83
N TRP A 188 7.62 -0.79 -8.56
CA TRP A 188 7.11 0.02 -7.44
C TRP A 188 8.00 1.18 -6.99
N THR A 189 9.14 1.40 -7.63
CA THR A 189 9.97 2.58 -7.39
C THR A 189 10.07 3.48 -8.61
N ASN A 190 9.24 3.25 -9.63
CA ASN A 190 9.20 4.08 -10.82
C ASN A 190 8.63 5.48 -10.52
N PRO A 191 9.02 6.53 -11.27
CA PRO A 191 8.55 7.89 -11.02
C PRO A 191 7.02 8.07 -11.06
N GLY A 192 6.31 7.33 -11.89
CA GLY A 192 4.85 7.36 -11.97
C GLY A 192 4.19 6.82 -10.70
N PHE A 193 4.69 5.73 -10.14
CA PHE A 193 4.18 5.21 -8.86
C PHE A 193 4.48 6.17 -7.71
N VAL A 194 5.68 6.79 -7.69
CA VAL A 194 6.02 7.83 -6.70
C VAL A 194 5.04 9.01 -6.79
N GLN A 195 4.78 9.51 -8.00
CA GLN A 195 3.85 10.61 -8.22
C GLN A 195 2.41 10.26 -7.81
N PHE A 196 1.99 9.01 -8.03
CA PHE A 196 0.68 8.51 -7.58
C PHE A 196 0.56 8.56 -6.06
N VAL A 197 1.56 8.07 -5.32
CA VAL A 197 1.58 8.13 -3.83
C VAL A 197 1.59 9.59 -3.33
N GLU A 198 2.34 10.48 -3.97
CA GLU A 198 2.36 11.90 -3.62
C GLU A 198 1.00 12.60 -3.89
N SER A 199 0.30 12.17 -4.94
CA SER A 199 -1.04 12.66 -5.26
C SER A 199 -2.07 12.21 -4.22
N LEU A 200 -1.98 10.94 -3.78
CA LEU A 200 -2.79 10.43 -2.67
C LEU A 200 -2.51 11.20 -1.38
N ALA A 201 -1.24 11.47 -1.06
CA ALA A 201 -0.86 12.23 0.11
C ALA A 201 -1.49 13.62 0.11
N SER A 202 -1.42 14.31 -1.03
CA SER A 202 -2.00 15.64 -1.22
C SER A 202 -3.53 15.63 -1.04
N ALA A 203 -4.23 14.61 -1.55
CA ALA A 203 -5.67 14.47 -1.36
C ALA A 203 -6.07 14.19 0.10
N VAL A 204 -5.28 13.38 0.80
CA VAL A 204 -5.45 13.17 2.25
C VAL A 204 -5.25 14.48 2.99
N ASP A 205 -4.17 15.20 2.74
CA ASP A 205 -3.89 16.47 3.43
C ASP A 205 -4.98 17.53 3.14
N GLU A 206 -5.48 17.62 1.91
CA GLU A 206 -6.61 18.49 1.55
C GLU A 206 -7.89 18.12 2.33
N CYS A 207 -8.15 16.83 2.57
CA CYS A 207 -9.31 16.35 3.32
C CYS A 207 -9.25 16.65 4.83
N TYR A 208 -8.05 16.88 5.37
CA TYR A 208 -7.83 17.13 6.80
C TYR A 208 -7.42 18.58 7.10
N ALA A 209 -7.22 19.40 6.07
CA ALA A 209 -6.94 20.82 6.22
C ALA A 209 -8.05 21.52 7.03
N GLY A 210 -7.66 22.19 8.13
CA GLY A 210 -8.60 22.89 9.01
C GLY A 210 -9.38 21.99 9.99
N LYS A 211 -9.21 20.66 9.95
CA LYS A 211 -9.74 19.77 11.00
C LYS A 211 -8.85 19.85 12.24
N ALA A 212 -9.46 19.90 13.43
CA ALA A 212 -8.73 19.96 14.69
C ALA A 212 -7.87 18.70 14.90
N LYS A 213 -6.59 18.90 15.21
CA LYS A 213 -5.59 17.82 15.36
C LYS A 213 -5.94 16.81 16.47
N ASP A 214 -6.58 17.26 17.54
CA ASP A 214 -7.04 16.43 18.65
C ASP A 214 -8.48 15.90 18.47
N GLY A 215 -9.09 16.21 17.32
CA GLY A 215 -10.44 15.85 16.96
C GLY A 215 -10.59 14.37 16.56
N VAL A 216 -11.85 13.94 16.47
CA VAL A 216 -12.22 12.54 16.16
C VAL A 216 -11.65 12.09 14.81
N ALA A 217 -11.65 12.96 13.81
CA ALA A 217 -11.14 12.62 12.48
C ALA A 217 -9.63 12.29 12.50
N TRP A 218 -8.83 13.11 13.16
CA TRP A 218 -7.39 12.87 13.28
C TRP A 218 -7.11 11.58 14.05
N LYS A 219 -7.77 11.37 15.19
CA LYS A 219 -7.63 10.13 15.97
C LYS A 219 -7.99 8.87 15.16
N SER A 220 -9.06 8.93 14.36
CA SER A 220 -9.42 7.82 13.46
C SER A 220 -8.31 7.57 12.42
N ALA A 221 -7.74 8.63 11.83
CA ALA A 221 -6.62 8.50 10.89
C ALA A 221 -5.36 7.90 11.54
N GLU A 222 -5.07 8.25 12.80
CA GLU A 222 -3.96 7.68 13.57
C GLU A 222 -4.16 6.18 13.84
N GLU A 223 -5.38 5.77 14.20
CA GLU A 223 -5.75 4.37 14.40
C GLU A 223 -5.67 3.57 13.09
N LEU A 224 -6.13 4.14 11.98
CA LEU A 224 -6.02 3.55 10.65
C LEU A 224 -4.57 3.38 10.21
N TRP A 225 -3.75 4.40 10.42
CA TRP A 225 -2.31 4.33 10.16
C TRP A 225 -1.67 3.18 10.95
N ALA A 226 -1.91 3.12 12.27
CA ALA A 226 -1.41 2.04 13.11
C ALA A 226 -1.87 0.65 12.62
N ARG A 227 -3.12 0.54 12.18
CA ARG A 227 -3.67 -0.70 11.63
C ARG A 227 -3.02 -1.11 10.31
N VAL A 228 -2.75 -0.16 9.41
CA VAL A 228 -2.04 -0.44 8.15
C VAL A 228 -0.63 -0.92 8.45
N VAL A 229 0.11 -0.27 9.36
CA VAL A 229 1.46 -0.71 9.73
C VAL A 229 1.47 -2.15 10.25
N GLU A 230 0.48 -2.52 11.07
CA GLU A 230 0.33 -3.90 11.55
C GLU A 230 0.05 -4.89 10.41
N LEU A 231 -0.86 -4.54 9.49
CA LEU A 231 -1.23 -5.37 8.35
C LEU A 231 -0.05 -5.58 7.39
N GLU A 232 0.67 -4.51 7.06
CA GLU A 232 1.84 -4.52 6.18
C GLU A 232 2.96 -5.40 6.75
N GLU A 233 3.26 -5.27 8.04
CA GLU A 233 4.24 -6.15 8.69
C GLU A 233 3.84 -7.63 8.55
N MET A 234 2.59 -7.97 8.87
CA MET A 234 2.12 -9.37 8.81
C MET A 234 2.06 -9.91 7.37
N PHE A 235 1.89 -9.03 6.38
CA PHE A 235 1.73 -9.40 4.98
C PHE A 235 3.00 -10.00 4.38
N TRP A 236 4.18 -9.63 4.86
CA TRP A 236 5.43 -10.25 4.43
C TRP A 236 5.55 -11.69 4.97
N PRO A 237 5.84 -12.70 4.13
CA PRO A 237 6.04 -14.07 4.62
C PRO A 237 7.30 -14.21 5.47
N ASN A 238 7.19 -14.89 6.61
CA ASN A 238 8.36 -15.32 7.39
C ASN A 238 9.11 -16.43 6.67
N ARG A 239 10.40 -16.59 6.99
CA ARG A 239 11.25 -17.63 6.41
C ARG A 239 10.66 -19.01 6.73
N GLY A 240 10.49 -19.83 5.70
CA GLY A 240 10.03 -21.21 5.83
C GLY A 240 8.52 -21.37 5.79
N GLU A 241 7.71 -20.29 5.80
CA GLU A 241 6.26 -20.41 5.62
C GLU A 241 5.92 -21.08 4.29
N GLU A 242 6.70 -20.83 3.24
CA GLU A 242 6.54 -21.41 1.91
C GLU A 242 6.61 -22.96 1.91
N THR A 243 7.22 -23.57 2.92
CA THR A 243 7.33 -25.04 3.01
C THR A 243 6.02 -25.73 3.40
N THR A 244 5.09 -24.98 4.01
CA THR A 244 3.79 -25.47 4.48
C THR A 244 2.61 -24.81 3.77
N GLY A 245 2.90 -23.85 2.87
CA GLY A 245 1.91 -23.00 2.23
C GLY A 245 1.22 -23.61 1.00
N ARG A 246 1.66 -24.76 0.50
CA ARG A 246 1.05 -25.41 -0.68
C ARG A 246 -0.32 -26.05 -0.32
N LEU A 247 -1.23 -26.07 -1.29
CA LEU A 247 -2.54 -26.74 -1.21
C LEU A 247 -2.45 -28.26 -1.34
#